data_AF-A0A965U6U7-F1
#
_entry.id   AF-A0A965U6U7-F1
#
_cell.length_a   1.000
_cell.length_b   1.000
_cell.length_c   1.000
_cell.angle_alpha   90.00
_cell.angle_beta   90.00
_cell.angle_gamma   90.00
#
_symmetry.space_group_name_H-M   'P 1'
#
loop_
_entity.id
_entity.type
_entity.pdbx_description
1 polymer ?
#
loop_
_entity_poly.entity_id
_entity_poly.type
_entity_poly.pdbx_seq_one_letter_code
_entity_poly.pdbx_strand_id
1 'polypeptide(L)'
;LRATGNNEKYVTLLSRDPGNSKILGLAIGNGFAALAGSVIAQSKGSADQQMGVGMVVVGLASVIIGLSLFKKTPFKATAMVILGSIAYKAALTVALGLGLPTEYLKLLMAVIFTLALVFSGRVGRQKGRASEC
;
A
#
# COMPACT_ATOMS: atom_id res chain seq x y z
N LEU A 1 0.17 -20.22 -5.78
CA LEU A 1 0.92 -18.96 -5.53
C LEU A 1 1.68 -18.97 -4.19
N ARG A 2 1.07 -19.17 -3.01
CA ARG A 2 1.84 -19.38 -1.75
C ARG A 2 2.60 -20.71 -1.70
N ALA A 3 2.06 -21.78 -2.29
CA ALA A 3 2.72 -23.10 -2.34
C ALA A 3 4.00 -23.14 -3.21
N THR A 4 4.06 -22.32 -4.27
CA THR A 4 5.25 -22.15 -5.13
C THR A 4 6.35 -21.31 -4.49
N GLY A 5 6.03 -20.50 -3.47
CA GLY A 5 6.98 -19.58 -2.85
C GLY A 5 7.90 -20.22 -1.79
N ASN A 6 7.46 -21.32 -1.15
CA ASN A 6 8.22 -21.95 -0.07
C ASN A 6 9.24 -23.00 -0.55
N ASN A 7 9.02 -23.65 -1.70
CA ASN A 7 10.01 -24.55 -2.29
C ASN A 7 9.63 -24.88 -3.76
N GLU A 8 10.41 -24.38 -4.72
CA GLU A 8 10.19 -24.65 -6.15
C GLU A 8 10.24 -26.16 -6.46
N LYS A 9 11.05 -26.94 -5.71
CA LYS A 9 11.15 -28.40 -5.85
C LYS A 9 9.84 -29.14 -5.52
N TYR A 10 8.99 -28.60 -4.65
CA TYR A 10 7.73 -29.24 -4.25
C TYR A 10 6.66 -29.18 -5.34
N VAL A 11 6.73 -28.18 -6.23
CA VAL A 11 5.73 -27.97 -7.30
C VAL A 11 6.09 -28.75 -8.57
N THR A 12 7.38 -28.99 -8.81
CA THR A 12 7.87 -29.95 -9.81
C THR A 12 7.51 -31.40 -9.50
N LEU A 13 7.41 -31.79 -8.21
CA LEU A 13 6.99 -33.14 -7.81
C LEU A 13 5.48 -33.40 -7.99
N LEU A 14 4.67 -32.33 -8.13
CA LEU A 14 3.21 -32.41 -8.31
C LEU A 14 2.78 -32.25 -9.78
N SER A 15 3.73 -32.42 -10.73
CA SER A 15 3.52 -32.28 -12.19
C SER A 15 2.83 -30.99 -12.61
N ARG A 16 3.11 -29.87 -11.93
CA ARG A 16 2.56 -28.56 -12.28
C ARG A 16 3.70 -27.57 -12.50
N ASP A 17 3.73 -26.97 -13.70
CA ASP A 17 4.83 -26.10 -14.09
C ASP A 17 4.92 -24.87 -13.14
N PRO A 18 6.04 -24.69 -12.42
CA PRO A 18 6.22 -23.54 -11.53
C PRO A 18 6.26 -22.22 -12.31
N GLY A 19 6.69 -22.25 -13.59
CA GLY A 19 6.69 -21.13 -14.50
C GLY A 19 5.28 -20.61 -14.78
N ASN A 20 4.34 -21.49 -15.11
CA ASN A 20 2.94 -21.11 -15.40
C ASN A 20 2.26 -20.47 -14.17
N SER A 21 2.59 -20.93 -12.96
CA SER A 21 2.10 -20.30 -11.73
C SER A 21 2.66 -18.89 -11.50
N LYS A 22 3.94 -18.65 -11.84
CA LYS A 22 4.57 -17.31 -11.78
C LYS A 22 4.00 -16.38 -12.85
N ILE A 23 3.86 -16.86 -14.10
CA ILE A 23 3.31 -16.10 -15.22
C ILE A 23 1.85 -15.72 -14.93
N LEU A 24 1.04 -16.66 -14.45
CA LEU A 24 -0.35 -16.38 -14.09
C LEU A 24 -0.45 -15.34 -12.96
N GLY A 25 0.40 -15.43 -11.94
CA GLY A 25 0.46 -14.44 -10.87
C GLY A 25 0.86 -13.04 -11.35
N LEU A 26 1.89 -12.96 -12.20
CA LEU A 26 2.37 -11.71 -12.79
C LEU A 26 1.34 -11.10 -13.74
N ALA A 27 0.68 -11.92 -14.57
CA ALA A 27 -0.35 -11.50 -15.50
C ALA A 27 -1.57 -10.95 -14.76
N ILE A 28 -2.03 -11.62 -13.70
CA ILE A 28 -3.14 -11.14 -12.87
C ILE A 28 -2.77 -9.83 -12.16
N GLY A 29 -1.57 -9.74 -11.58
CA GLY A 29 -1.10 -8.52 -10.90
C GLY A 29 -1.03 -7.32 -11.84
N ASN A 30 -0.40 -7.50 -13.01
CA ASN A 30 -0.32 -6.45 -14.03
C ASN A 30 -1.68 -6.12 -14.64
N GLY A 31 -2.56 -7.12 -14.81
CA GLY A 31 -3.93 -6.91 -15.29
C GLY A 31 -4.73 -5.99 -14.35
N PHE A 32 -4.68 -6.22 -13.04
CA PHE A 32 -5.32 -5.33 -12.07
C PHE A 32 -4.68 -3.93 -12.02
N ALA A 33 -3.36 -3.84 -12.13
CA ALA A 33 -2.67 -2.55 -12.18
C ALA A 33 -3.07 -1.73 -13.42
N ALA A 34 -3.15 -2.37 -14.59
CA ALA A 34 -3.59 -1.74 -15.84
C ALA A 34 -5.05 -1.29 -15.77
N LEU A 35 -5.94 -2.11 -15.21
CA LEU A 35 -7.35 -1.78 -15.03
C LEU A 35 -7.55 -0.61 -14.06
N ALA A 36 -6.85 -0.60 -12.93
CA ALA A 36 -6.89 0.53 -12.00
C ALA A 36 -6.34 1.81 -12.66
N GLY A 37 -5.24 1.69 -13.42
CA GLY A 37 -4.64 2.79 -14.15
C GLY A 37 -5.58 3.40 -15.21
N SER A 38 -6.30 2.59 -15.96
CA SER A 38 -7.25 3.07 -16.99
C SER A 38 -8.42 3.83 -16.39
N VAL A 39 -8.97 3.36 -15.26
CA VAL A 39 -10.05 4.05 -14.53
C VAL A 39 -9.57 5.41 -13.99
N ILE A 40 -8.35 5.48 -13.46
CA ILE A 40 -7.78 6.73 -12.96
C ILE A 40 -7.51 7.70 -14.11
N ALA A 41 -7.00 7.22 -15.24
CA ALA A 41 -6.75 8.03 -16.43
C ALA A 41 -8.05 8.66 -16.97
N GLN A 42 -9.15 7.89 -17.00
CA GLN A 42 -10.47 8.41 -17.34
C GLN A 42 -10.97 9.44 -16.31
N SER A 43 -10.76 9.19 -15.02
CA SER A 43 -11.20 10.09 -13.94
C SER A 43 -10.43 11.42 -13.91
N LYS A 44 -9.15 11.42 -14.29
CA LYS A 44 -8.31 12.62 -14.31
C LYS A 44 -8.23 13.31 -15.67
N GLY A 45 -8.71 12.68 -16.74
CA GLY A 45 -8.69 13.23 -18.10
C GLY A 45 -7.29 13.40 -18.71
N SER A 46 -6.23 12.94 -18.05
CA SER A 46 -4.85 13.02 -18.51
C SER A 46 -4.00 11.93 -17.85
N ALA A 47 -3.07 11.36 -18.61
CA ALA A 47 -2.15 10.33 -18.15
C ALA A 47 -0.72 10.87 -18.18
N ASP A 48 -0.12 11.02 -17.00
CA ASP A 48 1.29 11.42 -16.84
C ASP A 48 2.11 10.23 -16.31
N GLN A 49 3.36 10.10 -16.76
CA GLN A 49 4.25 9.01 -16.35
C GLN A 49 4.49 8.98 -14.83
N GLN A 50 4.46 10.15 -14.17
CA GLN A 50 4.68 10.26 -12.74
C GLN A 50 3.46 9.87 -11.90
N MET A 51 2.29 9.69 -12.54
CA MET A 51 1.08 9.28 -11.84
C MET A 51 1.21 7.87 -11.26
N GLY A 52 1.88 6.95 -11.97
CA GLY A 52 2.07 5.57 -11.52
C GLY A 52 2.89 5.46 -10.24
N VAL A 53 4.03 6.15 -10.18
CA VAL A 53 4.91 6.18 -9.00
C VAL A 53 4.18 6.77 -7.79
N GLY A 54 3.41 7.85 -7.99
CA GLY A 54 2.60 8.46 -6.92
C GLY A 54 1.56 7.50 -6.35
N MET A 55 0.87 6.72 -7.19
CA MET A 55 -0.14 5.77 -6.74
C MET A 55 0.45 4.62 -5.92
N VAL A 56 1.64 4.13 -6.27
CA VAL A 56 2.33 3.08 -5.49
C VAL A 56 2.70 3.59 -4.10
N VAL A 57 3.25 4.81 -4.01
CA VAL A 57 3.62 5.42 -2.71
C VAL A 57 2.41 5.61 -1.82
N VAL A 58 1.28 6.12 -2.36
CA VAL A 58 0.04 6.26 -1.59
C VAL A 58 -0.48 4.91 -1.10
N GLY A 59 -0.42 3.87 -1.96
CA GLY A 59 -0.83 2.51 -1.58
C GLY A 59 -0.01 1.95 -0.42
N LEU A 60 1.32 2.05 -0.49
CA LEU A 60 2.21 1.59 0.57
C LEU A 60 2.00 2.38 1.88
N ALA A 61 1.88 3.71 1.78
CA ALA A 61 1.63 4.58 2.94
C ALA A 61 0.34 4.18 3.68
N SER A 62 -0.75 4.00 2.94
CA SER A 62 -2.05 3.60 3.49
C SER A 62 -1.99 2.27 4.22
N VAL A 63 -1.24 1.29 3.70
CA VAL A 63 -1.08 -0.03 4.32
C VAL A 63 -0.28 0.07 5.62
N ILE A 64 0.83 0.83 5.63
CA ILE A 64 1.65 1.05 6.82
C ILE A 64 0.82 1.73 7.92
N ILE A 65 0.09 2.80 7.58
CA ILE A 65 -0.78 3.53 8.53
C ILE A 65 -1.86 2.60 9.09
N GLY A 66 -2.57 1.87 8.22
CA GLY A 66 -3.66 0.97 8.64
C GLY A 66 -3.19 -0.14 9.58
N LEU A 67 -2.06 -0.79 9.26
CA LEU A 67 -1.46 -1.83 10.10
C LEU A 67 -0.92 -1.27 11.43
N SER A 68 -0.43 -0.02 11.43
CA SER A 68 0.09 0.63 12.63
C SER A 68 -1.00 0.97 13.65
N LEU A 69 -2.22 1.29 13.20
CA LEU A 69 -3.34 1.64 14.09
C LEU A 69 -3.98 0.42 14.78
N PHE A 70 -4.11 -0.72 14.09
CA PHE A 70 -4.99 -1.82 14.52
C PHE A 70 -4.27 -3.17 14.73
N LYS A 71 -3.01 -3.16 15.18
CA LYS A 71 -2.19 -4.38 15.36
C LYS A 71 -2.75 -5.45 16.34
N LYS A 72 -3.81 -5.17 17.11
CA LYS A 72 -4.37 -6.06 18.16
C LYS A 72 -5.85 -6.42 18.01
N THR A 73 -6.56 -6.02 16.96
CA THR A 73 -7.99 -6.39 16.81
C THR A 73 -8.16 -7.60 15.87
N PRO A 74 -9.20 -8.45 16.06
CA PRO A 74 -9.48 -9.60 15.19
C PRO A 74 -10.07 -9.20 13.82
N PHE A 75 -9.89 -7.95 13.39
CA PHE A 75 -10.38 -7.48 12.11
C PHE A 75 -9.50 -7.96 10.97
N LYS A 76 -10.12 -8.33 9.84
CA LYS A 76 -9.40 -8.70 8.61
C LYS A 76 -8.46 -7.55 8.23
N ALA A 77 -7.22 -7.88 7.87
CA ALA A 77 -6.20 -6.89 7.48
C ALA A 77 -6.67 -5.90 6.40
N THR A 78 -7.60 -6.31 5.54
CA THR A 78 -8.24 -5.47 4.53
C THR A 78 -9.02 -4.30 5.13
N ALA A 79 -9.72 -4.48 6.26
CA ALA A 79 -10.47 -3.40 6.93
C ALA A 79 -9.53 -2.36 7.57
N MET A 80 -8.39 -2.80 8.11
CA MET A 80 -7.38 -1.91 8.66
C MET A 80 -6.80 -0.98 7.60
N VAL A 81 -6.52 -1.52 6.40
CA VAL A 81 -5.99 -0.72 5.28
C VAL A 81 -7.03 0.29 4.78
N ILE A 82 -8.31 -0.09 4.73
CA ILE A 82 -9.40 0.83 4.35
C ILE A 82 -9.51 1.98 5.36
N LEU A 83 -9.42 1.72 6.66
CA LEU A 83 -9.38 2.80 7.66
C LEU A 83 -8.13 3.68 7.52
N GLY A 84 -6.98 3.08 7.23
CA GLY A 84 -5.74 3.81 6.94
C GLY A 84 -5.84 4.73 5.72
N SER A 85 -6.55 4.32 4.66
CA SER A 85 -6.72 5.13 3.45
C SER A 85 -7.64 6.32 3.69
N ILE A 86 -8.69 6.15 4.50
CA ILE A 86 -9.59 7.23 4.92
C ILE A 86 -8.83 8.24 5.78
N ALA A 87 -8.05 7.78 6.77
CA ALA A 87 -7.23 8.64 7.62
C ALA A 87 -6.20 9.43 6.80
N TYR A 88 -5.53 8.77 5.84
CA TYR A 88 -4.62 9.43 4.90
C TYR A 88 -5.33 10.52 4.08
N LYS A 89 -6.51 10.21 3.51
CA LYS A 89 -7.31 11.18 2.75
C LYS A 89 -7.73 12.37 3.62
N ALA A 90 -8.15 12.14 4.87
CA ALA A 90 -8.52 13.20 5.80
C ALA A 90 -7.33 14.11 6.15
N ALA A 91 -6.16 13.54 6.43
CA ALA A 91 -4.94 14.32 6.66
C ALA A 91 -4.55 15.14 5.43
N LEU A 92 -4.67 14.55 4.23
CA LEU A 92 -4.40 15.23 2.97
C LEU A 92 -5.34 16.41 2.74
N THR A 93 -6.64 16.25 2.97
CA THR A 93 -7.62 17.34 2.80
C THR A 93 -7.42 18.46 3.81
N VAL A 94 -7.06 18.15 5.06
CA VAL A 94 -6.74 19.17 6.08
C VAL A 94 -5.48 19.95 5.68
N ALA A 95 -4.44 19.27 5.18
CA ALA A 95 -3.22 19.92 4.73
C ALA A 95 -3.46 20.86 3.53
N LEU A 96 -4.32 20.47 2.58
CA LEU A 96 -4.72 21.33 1.46
C LEU A 96 -5.57 22.52 1.91
N GLY A 97 -6.42 22.34 2.92
CA GLY A 97 -7.22 23.43 3.51
C GLY A 97 -6.38 24.50 4.22
N LEU A 98 -5.15 24.18 4.63
CA LEU A 98 -4.20 25.12 5.24
C LEU A 98 -3.41 25.95 4.20
N GLY A 99 -3.81 25.90 2.92
CA GLY A 99 -3.30 26.80 1.88
C GLY A 99 -1.99 26.36 1.21
N LEU A 100 -1.58 25.10 1.36
CA LEU A 100 -0.46 24.57 0.58
C LEU A 100 -0.89 24.39 -0.89
N PRO A 101 -0.20 25.01 -1.86
CA PRO A 101 -0.51 24.83 -3.27
C PRO A 101 -0.29 23.38 -3.71
N THR A 102 -1.24 22.85 -4.49
CA THR A 102 -1.19 21.52 -5.09
C THR A 102 -0.05 21.34 -6.09
N GLU A 103 0.65 22.40 -6.51
CA GLU A 103 1.89 22.30 -7.29
C GLU A 103 2.92 21.35 -6.64
N TYR A 104 3.00 21.29 -5.31
CA TYR A 104 3.97 20.47 -4.59
C TYR A 104 3.39 19.15 -4.06
N LEU A 105 2.40 18.57 -4.74
CA LEU A 105 1.80 17.29 -4.35
C LEU A 105 2.85 16.21 -4.07
N LYS A 106 3.97 16.18 -4.79
CA LYS A 106 5.07 15.24 -4.52
C LYS A 106 5.76 15.47 -3.17
N LEU A 107 6.00 16.73 -2.81
CA LEU A 107 6.60 17.12 -1.54
C LEU A 107 5.64 16.76 -0.38
N LEU A 108 4.35 17.03 -0.56
CA LEU A 108 3.32 16.69 0.41
C LEU A 108 3.23 15.18 0.65
N MET A 109 3.24 14.39 -0.42
CA MET A 109 3.23 12.92 -0.34
C MET A 109 4.47 12.39 0.40
N ALA A 110 5.65 12.96 0.12
CA ALA A 110 6.88 12.61 0.81
C ALA A 110 6.83 12.95 2.30
N VAL A 111 6.37 14.16 2.67
CA VAL A 111 6.25 14.58 4.07
C VAL A 111 5.26 13.71 4.83
N ILE A 112 4.08 13.44 4.27
CA ILE A 112 3.09 12.57 4.93
C ILE A 112 3.64 11.15 5.07
N PHE A 113 4.34 10.62 4.07
CA PHE A 113 4.98 9.32 4.14
C PHE A 113 6.07 9.26 5.23
N THR A 114 6.95 10.27 5.30
CA THR A 114 7.98 10.39 6.33
C THR A 114 7.35 10.48 7.71
N LEU A 115 6.32 11.30 7.90
CA LEU A 115 5.59 11.38 9.17
C LEU A 115 4.95 10.04 9.52
N ALA A 116 4.26 9.39 8.59
CA ALA A 116 3.65 8.08 8.81
C ALA A 116 4.69 7.03 9.23
N LEU A 117 5.88 7.03 8.60
CA LEU A 117 6.96 6.13 8.95
C LEU A 117 7.55 6.45 10.32
N VAL A 118 7.81 7.73 10.64
CA VAL A 118 8.34 8.15 11.95
C VAL A 118 7.36 7.82 13.07
N PHE A 119 6.08 8.15 12.90
CA PHE A 119 5.04 7.81 13.87
C PHE A 119 4.89 6.30 13.99
N SER A 120 4.86 5.54 12.88
CA SER A 120 4.78 4.08 12.94
C SER A 120 6.01 3.45 13.61
N GLY A 121 7.22 3.94 13.32
CA GLY A 121 8.47 3.49 13.94
C GLY A 121 8.54 3.81 15.43
N ARG A 122 8.05 4.98 15.86
CA ARG A 122 7.92 5.35 17.28
C ARG A 122 6.86 4.51 17.99
N VAL A 123 5.73 4.23 17.35
CA VAL A 123 4.66 3.38 17.88
C VAL A 123 5.11 1.91 17.99
N GLY A 124 5.92 1.43 17.05
CA GLY A 124 6.59 0.12 17.15
C GLY A 124 7.56 0.02 18.32
N ARG A 125 8.27 1.11 18.64
CA ARG A 125 9.25 1.16 19.73
C ARG A 125 8.62 1.43 21.11
N GLN A 126 7.50 2.15 21.18
CA GLN A 126 6.77 2.36 22.44
C GLN A 126 6.03 1.09 22.89
N LYS A 127 5.60 0.24 21.95
CA LYS A 127 4.92 -1.04 22.25
C LYS A 127 5.85 -2.26 22.28
N GLY A 128 7.16 -2.06 22.21
CA GLY A 128 8.15 -3.02 22.73
C GLY A 128 8.29 -2.94 24.25
N ARG A 129 7.87 -1.84 24.89
CA ARG A 129 7.97 -1.61 26.34
C ARG A 129 6.66 -1.80 27.11
N ALA A 130 5.57 -2.17 26.44
CA ALA A 130 4.25 -2.38 27.05
C ALA A 130 3.74 -3.83 26.88
N SER A 131 4.64 -4.77 26.56
CA SER A 131 4.34 -6.20 26.50
C SER A 131 5.27 -7.02 27.41
N GLU A 132 5.96 -6.35 28.34
CA GLU A 132 6.79 -6.94 29.39
C GLU A 132 6.26 -6.63 30.80
N CYS A 133 4.97 -6.30 30.94
CA CYS A 133 4.28 -6.32 32.23
C CYS A 133 3.07 -7.26 32.14
#